data_AF-A0A956EA23-F1
#
_entry.id   AF-A0A956EA23-F1
#
_cell.length_a   1.000
_cell.length_b   1.000
_cell.length_c   1.000
_cell.angle_alpha   90.00
_cell.angle_beta   90.00
_cell.angle_gamma   90.00
#
_symmetry.space_group_name_H-M   'P 1'
#
loop_
_entity.id
_entity.type
_entity.pdbx_description
1 polymer ?
#
loop_
_entity_poly.entity_id
_entity_poly.type
_entity_poly.pdbx_seq_one_letter_code
_entity_poly.pdbx_strand_id
1 'polypeptide(L)'
;MKLRAIARATDRSNAIGAVELLCAPQGLMLTYLGTASWGEGYAPGALTHGTLITVPYMALLDARVDGDQVYLEIDPELTPLNRLVLTDFSAGNSLHPREKVKRDRMIWLTSLLGAAATAILGALTLPKLAPRVGAGATVLAACLGGGVVLLLGFITSRLFDRSPSSEFLREAFASELSRYVPKLHKSDTAPAPKPKPELIPKFGVLIPRTTAGIVITLSACALGAVLTGSYVLKSERNPSTALPPVAAQAAPPRQTLAESQLVDDAVPVQPAASAAPAPEPEQPTEAEAKAAAVGSLRSGSSCSCARSDSLLWAEPISKLSVIAFNRRTVTRGNRDLTQLDVAAVNNSDEELKELSLNLQFYKVGSDGKRSLGDHRAVYYQGPLGAGEAIKWGVEAEGSVFEVLNPIEGTIAPNGEGAASTNAIAELLKANNRPVRLHGAMLLAYLGDPRAHKAASDLREALREDEAPYLDRLLKATQPLRVCQLQVVGSGNPREVQACIYNASKEPRENVGVKLRALSGAVHPESPVAAPPLIDTERVYGVDKSLPPETGVVLRGSMPVEDPSKPLSFEAWADRIDLLR
;
A
#
# COMPACT_ATOMS: atom_id res chain seq x y z
N MET A 1 -17.83 -1.98 -30.97
CA MET A 1 -17.04 -0.80 -30.56
C MET A 1 -16.96 -0.75 -29.04
N LYS A 2 -15.81 -0.42 -28.41
CA LYS A 2 -15.72 -0.31 -26.94
C LYS A 2 -16.09 1.11 -26.49
N LEU A 3 -17.12 1.21 -25.67
CA LEU A 3 -17.65 2.47 -25.15
C LEU A 3 -17.67 2.44 -23.62
N ARG A 4 -17.70 3.61 -23.01
CA ARG A 4 -17.96 3.78 -21.58
C ARG A 4 -19.19 4.67 -21.43
N ALA A 5 -20.02 4.38 -20.45
CA ALA A 5 -21.18 5.17 -20.08
C ALA A 5 -21.28 5.24 -18.54
N ILE A 6 -22.16 6.09 -18.05
CA ILE A 6 -22.44 6.23 -16.62
C ILE A 6 -23.85 5.71 -16.36
N ALA A 7 -23.99 4.70 -15.52
CA ALA A 7 -25.26 4.27 -14.96
C ALA A 7 -25.73 5.31 -13.94
N ARG A 8 -26.92 5.90 -14.18
CA ARG A 8 -27.49 6.99 -13.39
C ARG A 8 -28.53 6.46 -12.40
N ALA A 9 -28.48 6.98 -11.17
CA ALA A 9 -29.52 6.79 -10.17
C ALA A 9 -30.85 7.37 -10.64
N THR A 10 -31.79 6.49 -10.97
CA THR A 10 -33.16 6.80 -11.40
C THR A 10 -34.04 5.62 -11.03
N ASP A 11 -35.35 5.79 -10.85
CA ASP A 11 -36.27 4.74 -10.40
C ASP A 11 -36.29 3.50 -11.31
N ARG A 12 -35.79 3.64 -12.54
CA ARG A 12 -35.65 2.55 -13.52
C ARG A 12 -34.29 1.86 -13.47
N SER A 13 -33.26 2.46 -12.90
CA SER A 13 -31.93 1.87 -12.74
C SER A 13 -31.79 1.26 -11.36
N ASN A 14 -31.16 0.10 -11.21
CA ASN A 14 -30.72 -0.41 -9.90
C ASN A 14 -29.20 -0.41 -9.74
N ALA A 15 -28.52 0.33 -10.63
CA ALA A 15 -27.09 0.46 -10.66
C ALA A 15 -26.70 1.93 -10.82
N ILE A 16 -25.62 2.32 -10.14
CA ILE A 16 -25.01 3.65 -10.26
C ILE A 16 -23.50 3.52 -10.40
N GLY A 17 -22.89 4.19 -11.37
CA GLY A 17 -21.43 4.17 -11.58
C GLY A 17 -21.02 4.00 -13.03
N ALA A 18 -19.72 3.90 -13.31
CA ALA A 18 -19.25 3.77 -14.69
C ALA A 18 -19.39 2.33 -15.20
N VAL A 19 -19.79 2.17 -16.46
CA VAL A 19 -19.95 0.87 -17.13
C VAL A 19 -19.27 0.94 -18.50
N GLU A 20 -18.43 -0.04 -18.80
CA GLU A 20 -17.90 -0.25 -20.15
C GLU A 20 -18.76 -1.25 -20.92
N LEU A 21 -19.01 -0.91 -22.19
CA LEU A 21 -19.93 -1.61 -23.07
C LEU A 21 -19.17 -2.03 -24.33
N LEU A 22 -19.35 -3.27 -24.74
CA LEU A 22 -18.86 -3.76 -26.03
C LEU A 22 -19.88 -4.73 -26.61
N CYS A 23 -20.48 -4.36 -27.75
CA CYS A 23 -21.30 -5.28 -28.53
C CYS A 23 -20.37 -6.28 -29.23
N ALA A 24 -20.39 -7.54 -28.79
CA ALA A 24 -19.64 -8.64 -29.39
C ALA A 24 -20.61 -9.65 -30.05
N PRO A 25 -20.17 -10.47 -31.01
CA PRO A 25 -21.06 -11.45 -31.65
C PRO A 25 -21.73 -12.43 -30.66
N GLN A 26 -21.01 -12.81 -29.59
CA GLN A 26 -21.48 -13.73 -28.55
C GLN A 26 -22.43 -13.10 -27.52
N GLY A 27 -22.53 -11.77 -27.47
CA GLY A 27 -23.34 -11.06 -26.47
C GLY A 27 -22.86 -9.63 -26.22
N LEU A 28 -23.60 -8.92 -25.38
CA LEU A 28 -23.22 -7.61 -24.86
C LEU A 28 -22.26 -7.81 -23.69
N MET A 29 -21.00 -7.44 -23.89
CA MET A 29 -20.01 -7.44 -22.81
C MET A 29 -20.16 -6.17 -21.98
N LEU A 30 -20.39 -6.34 -20.68
CA LEU A 30 -20.50 -5.27 -19.70
C LEU A 30 -19.38 -5.41 -18.69
N THR A 31 -18.61 -4.34 -18.48
CA THR A 31 -17.63 -4.27 -17.40
C THR A 31 -18.04 -3.20 -16.41
N TYR A 32 -18.34 -3.59 -15.17
CA TYR A 32 -18.66 -2.66 -14.10
C TYR A 32 -17.39 -2.00 -13.55
N LEU A 33 -17.33 -0.67 -13.58
CA LEU A 33 -16.17 0.11 -13.19
C LEU A 33 -16.55 1.04 -12.03
N GLY A 34 -16.66 0.46 -10.83
CA GLY A 34 -17.14 1.19 -9.66
C GLY A 34 -18.63 1.40 -9.70
N THR A 35 -19.37 0.33 -10.03
CA THR A 35 -20.83 0.32 -10.08
C THR A 35 -21.37 -0.23 -8.76
N ALA A 36 -22.22 0.52 -8.06
CA ALA A 36 -22.92 0.05 -6.86
C ALA A 36 -24.39 -0.24 -7.18
N SER A 37 -25.01 -1.09 -6.36
CA SER A 37 -26.46 -1.23 -6.33
C SER A 37 -27.10 0.08 -5.86
N TRP A 38 -28.18 0.48 -6.51
CA TRP A 38 -28.95 1.67 -6.15
C TRP A 38 -30.43 1.31 -5.92
N GLY A 39 -31.02 1.93 -4.90
CA GLY A 39 -32.44 1.92 -4.62
C GLY A 39 -32.81 3.20 -3.86
N GLU A 40 -34.00 3.74 -4.10
CA GLU A 40 -34.47 4.94 -3.43
C GLU A 40 -34.48 4.74 -1.90
N GLY A 41 -33.89 5.69 -1.15
CA GLY A 41 -33.75 5.58 0.31
C GLY A 41 -32.67 4.60 0.80
N TYR A 42 -31.89 3.98 -0.09
CA TYR A 42 -30.84 3.03 0.26
C TYR A 42 -29.44 3.64 0.06
N ALA A 43 -28.51 3.37 0.98
CA ALA A 43 -27.11 3.73 0.81
C ALA A 43 -26.48 2.84 -0.29
N PRO A 44 -25.68 3.38 -1.22
CA PRO A 44 -25.05 2.57 -2.26
C PRO A 44 -24.30 1.37 -1.66
N GLY A 45 -24.57 0.17 -2.16
CA GLY A 45 -23.92 -1.05 -1.72
C GLY A 45 -22.43 -1.08 -2.09
N ALA A 46 -21.75 -2.19 -1.76
CA ALA A 46 -20.36 -2.38 -2.15
C ALA A 46 -20.17 -2.16 -3.66
N LEU A 47 -19.19 -1.33 -4.03
CA LEU A 47 -18.91 -0.99 -5.42
C LEU A 47 -18.27 -2.18 -6.14
N THR A 48 -18.96 -2.73 -7.14
CA THR A 48 -18.38 -3.70 -8.08
C THR A 48 -17.38 -3.00 -8.99
N HIS A 49 -16.14 -3.50 -9.02
CA HIS A 49 -15.08 -3.00 -9.89
C HIS A 49 -14.46 -4.18 -10.65
N GLY A 50 -14.29 -4.04 -11.96
CA GLY A 50 -13.60 -5.04 -12.77
C GLY A 50 -14.44 -6.28 -13.14
N THR A 51 -15.68 -6.39 -12.64
CA THR A 51 -16.58 -7.49 -12.99
C THR A 51 -16.98 -7.39 -14.46
N LEU A 52 -16.43 -8.30 -15.27
CA LEU A 52 -16.78 -8.49 -16.67
C LEU A 52 -17.86 -9.56 -16.77
N ILE A 53 -19.02 -9.20 -17.30
CA ILE A 53 -20.08 -10.14 -17.64
C ILE A 53 -20.33 -10.10 -19.15
N THR A 54 -20.59 -11.26 -19.73
CA THR A 54 -21.05 -11.37 -21.12
C THR A 54 -22.53 -11.70 -21.07
N VAL A 55 -23.37 -10.73 -21.42
CA VAL A 55 -24.83 -10.88 -21.43
C VAL A 55 -25.25 -11.41 -22.81
N PRO A 56 -25.77 -12.64 -22.92
CA PRO A 56 -26.33 -13.12 -24.17
C PRO A 56 -27.45 -12.17 -24.63
N TYR A 57 -27.56 -11.86 -25.93
CA TYR A 57 -28.59 -10.94 -26.41
C TYR A 57 -30.03 -11.38 -26.09
N MET A 58 -30.25 -12.68 -25.92
CA MET A 58 -31.55 -13.25 -25.50
C MET A 58 -31.89 -12.98 -24.03
N ALA A 59 -30.87 -12.71 -23.19
CA ALA A 59 -31.02 -12.36 -21.79
C ALA A 59 -31.17 -10.84 -21.57
N LEU A 60 -31.22 -10.06 -22.66
CA LEU A 60 -31.57 -8.65 -22.62
C LEU A 60 -33.09 -8.52 -22.73
N LEU A 61 -33.74 -8.36 -21.57
CA LEU A 61 -35.20 -8.34 -21.44
C LEU A 61 -35.82 -7.08 -22.06
N ASP A 62 -35.17 -5.93 -21.89
CA ASP A 62 -35.58 -4.66 -22.48
C ASP A 62 -34.35 -3.85 -22.90
N ALA A 63 -34.48 -3.15 -24.03
CA ALA A 63 -33.50 -2.21 -24.52
C ALA A 63 -34.23 -1.07 -25.22
N ARG A 64 -34.05 0.15 -24.71
CA ARG A 64 -34.68 1.33 -25.28
C ARG A 64 -33.75 2.53 -25.24
N VAL A 65 -33.87 3.38 -26.26
CA VAL A 65 -33.18 4.66 -26.33
C VAL A 65 -34.22 5.73 -26.12
N ASP A 66 -34.04 6.55 -25.07
CA ASP A 66 -34.96 7.61 -24.69
C ASP A 66 -34.19 8.91 -24.48
N GLY A 67 -34.30 9.84 -25.44
CA GLY A 67 -33.54 11.08 -25.45
C GLY A 67 -32.04 10.82 -25.30
N ASP A 68 -31.40 11.42 -24.28
CA ASP A 68 -29.98 11.30 -23.94
C ASP A 68 -29.58 9.99 -23.23
N GLN A 69 -30.52 9.06 -23.04
CA GLN A 69 -30.34 7.88 -22.20
C GLN A 69 -30.54 6.59 -22.98
N VAL A 70 -29.80 5.55 -22.59
CA VAL A 70 -30.04 4.19 -23.04
C VAL A 70 -30.40 3.33 -21.85
N TYR A 71 -31.58 2.74 -21.88
CA TYR A 71 -32.03 1.80 -20.88
C TYR A 71 -31.73 0.37 -21.32
N LEU A 72 -31.17 -0.41 -20.41
CA LEU A 72 -30.95 -1.83 -20.56
C LEU A 72 -31.51 -2.56 -19.34
N GLU A 73 -32.36 -3.56 -19.58
CA GLU A 73 -32.82 -4.51 -18.59
C GLU A 73 -32.31 -5.90 -18.95
N ILE A 74 -31.60 -6.50 -18.02
CA ILE A 74 -30.92 -7.77 -18.14
C ILE A 74 -31.65 -8.78 -17.26
N ASP A 75 -31.54 -10.06 -17.62
CA ASP A 75 -31.98 -11.15 -16.76
C ASP A 75 -31.31 -11.06 -15.37
N PRO A 76 -32.08 -10.95 -14.27
CA PRO A 76 -31.54 -10.88 -12.91
C PRO A 76 -30.73 -12.13 -12.51
N GLU A 77 -30.90 -13.27 -13.20
CA GLU A 77 -30.09 -14.47 -12.93
C GLU A 77 -28.61 -14.28 -13.30
N LEU A 78 -28.30 -13.37 -14.24
CA LEU A 78 -26.93 -13.12 -14.70
C LEU A 78 -26.19 -12.10 -13.82
N THR A 79 -26.91 -11.13 -13.26
CA THR A 79 -26.32 -10.06 -12.46
C THR A 79 -27.37 -9.42 -11.56
N PRO A 80 -27.06 -9.10 -10.30
CA PRO A 80 -27.96 -8.32 -9.45
C PRO A 80 -28.10 -6.86 -9.94
N LEU A 81 -27.15 -6.37 -10.75
CA LEU A 81 -27.13 -5.03 -11.35
C LEU A 81 -27.75 -5.05 -12.75
N ASN A 82 -29.01 -5.51 -12.80
CA ASN A 82 -29.67 -5.88 -14.05
C ASN A 82 -30.44 -4.76 -14.74
N ARG A 83 -30.67 -3.61 -14.09
CA ARG A 83 -31.38 -2.46 -14.68
C ARG A 83 -30.45 -1.26 -14.75
N LEU A 84 -30.12 -0.83 -15.96
CA LEU A 84 -29.14 0.21 -16.24
C LEU A 84 -29.77 1.35 -17.04
N VAL A 85 -29.72 2.56 -16.50
CA VAL A 85 -29.97 3.80 -17.27
C VAL A 85 -28.63 4.47 -17.56
N LEU A 86 -28.18 4.39 -18.81
CA LEU A 86 -26.86 4.80 -19.25
C LEU A 86 -26.88 6.19 -19.87
N THR A 87 -26.04 7.08 -19.38
CA THR A 87 -25.81 8.44 -19.91
C THR A 87 -24.31 8.69 -20.15
N ASP A 88 -23.97 9.86 -20.67
CA ASP A 88 -22.58 10.36 -20.76
C ASP A 88 -21.61 9.39 -21.47
N PHE A 89 -22.04 8.87 -22.62
CA PHE A 89 -21.21 7.99 -23.45
C PHE A 89 -19.87 8.65 -23.81
N SER A 90 -18.77 7.91 -23.60
CA SER A 90 -17.41 8.25 -23.99
C SER A 90 -16.75 7.06 -24.69
N ALA A 91 -15.71 7.33 -25.49
CA ALA A 91 -14.95 6.26 -26.13
C ALA A 91 -14.23 5.44 -25.04
N GLY A 92 -14.18 4.10 -25.16
CA GLY A 92 -13.61 3.22 -24.12
C GLY A 92 -12.12 3.45 -23.81
N ASN A 93 -11.41 4.21 -24.64
CA ASN A 93 -10.01 4.62 -24.43
C ASN A 93 -9.89 6.06 -23.87
N SER A 94 -10.99 6.68 -23.44
CA SER A 94 -10.93 8.01 -22.85
C SER A 94 -10.16 7.93 -21.52
N LEU A 95 -9.03 8.66 -21.46
CA LEU A 95 -8.21 8.82 -20.26
C LEU A 95 -9.09 9.18 -19.06
N HIS A 96 -8.79 8.60 -17.90
CA HIS A 96 -9.53 8.90 -16.67
C HIS A 96 -9.50 10.42 -16.43
N PRO A 97 -10.56 11.06 -15.90
CA PRO A 97 -10.58 12.51 -15.63
C PRO A 97 -9.32 13.08 -14.96
N ARG A 98 -8.68 12.30 -14.07
CA ARG A 98 -7.41 12.68 -13.42
C ARG A 98 -6.21 12.66 -14.36
N GLU A 99 -6.14 11.68 -15.26
CA GLU A 99 -5.08 11.59 -16.27
C GLU A 99 -5.24 12.66 -17.34
N LYS A 100 -6.49 13.01 -17.68
CA LYS A 100 -6.78 14.16 -18.55
C LYS A 100 -6.19 15.45 -17.95
N VAL A 101 -6.47 15.73 -16.67
CA VAL A 101 -5.91 16.91 -15.98
C VAL A 101 -4.38 16.87 -15.92
N LYS A 102 -3.77 15.70 -15.69
CA LYS A 102 -2.31 15.55 -15.72
C LYS A 102 -1.73 15.82 -17.11
N ARG A 103 -2.37 15.29 -18.16
CA ARG A 103 -1.98 15.49 -19.56
C ARG A 103 -2.10 16.96 -19.94
N ASP A 104 -3.20 17.61 -19.60
CA ASP A 104 -3.45 19.02 -19.90
C ASP A 104 -2.44 19.91 -19.17
N ARG A 105 -2.13 19.61 -17.90
CA ARG A 105 -1.05 20.29 -17.16
C ARG A 105 0.31 20.06 -17.82
N MET A 106 0.60 18.86 -18.30
CA MET A 106 1.86 18.54 -18.95
C MET A 106 1.99 19.27 -20.30
N ILE A 107 0.92 19.34 -21.10
CA ILE A 107 0.88 20.12 -22.35
C ILE A 107 1.09 21.61 -22.05
N TRP A 108 0.45 22.14 -21.01
CA TRP A 108 0.63 23.53 -20.59
C TRP A 108 2.05 23.82 -20.09
N LEU A 109 2.61 22.97 -19.24
CA LEU A 109 3.97 23.12 -18.71
C LEU A 109 5.01 23.04 -19.82
N THR A 110 4.88 22.09 -20.74
CA THR A 110 5.79 21.95 -21.89
C THR A 110 5.69 23.15 -22.84
N SER A 111 4.48 23.65 -23.08
CA SER A 111 4.26 24.85 -23.90
C SER A 111 4.84 26.11 -23.23
N LEU A 112 4.71 26.25 -21.91
CA LEU A 112 5.25 27.37 -21.15
C LEU A 112 6.79 27.36 -21.12
N LEU A 113 7.39 26.18 -20.90
CA LEU A 113 8.84 25.99 -21.00
C LEU A 113 9.35 26.28 -22.41
N GLY A 114 8.64 25.80 -23.44
CA GLY A 114 8.96 26.08 -24.84
C GLY A 114 8.91 27.57 -25.14
N ALA A 115 7.85 28.27 -24.69
CA ALA A 115 7.69 29.70 -24.87
C ALA A 115 8.83 30.49 -24.19
N ALA A 116 9.17 30.15 -22.94
CA ALA A 116 10.29 30.76 -22.22
C ALA A 116 11.62 30.55 -22.94
N ALA A 117 11.90 29.33 -23.40
CA ALA A 117 13.10 29.01 -24.14
C ALA A 117 13.19 29.82 -25.44
N THR A 118 12.10 29.92 -26.22
CA THR A 118 12.07 30.74 -27.45
C THR A 118 12.28 32.23 -27.18
N ALA A 119 11.72 32.76 -26.09
CA ALA A 119 11.90 34.15 -25.72
C ALA A 119 13.34 34.46 -25.31
N ILE A 120 13.96 33.58 -24.50
CA ILE A 120 15.37 33.70 -24.09
C ILE A 120 16.30 33.59 -25.30
N LEU A 121 16.07 32.62 -26.18
CA LEU A 121 16.89 32.44 -27.39
C LEU A 121 16.78 33.67 -28.30
N GLY A 122 15.57 34.18 -28.51
CA GLY A 122 15.35 35.39 -29.31
C GLY A 122 16.04 36.62 -28.71
N ALA A 123 15.97 36.81 -27.39
CA ALA A 123 16.63 37.91 -26.70
C ALA A 123 18.16 37.84 -26.81
N LEU A 124 18.75 36.63 -26.84
CA LEU A 124 20.20 36.45 -26.92
C LEU A 124 20.76 36.50 -28.35
N THR A 125 19.99 36.06 -29.36
CA THR A 125 20.49 35.92 -30.74
C THR A 125 20.15 37.11 -31.64
N LEU A 126 18.96 37.73 -31.50
CA LEU A 126 18.56 38.85 -32.36
C LEU A 126 19.50 40.07 -32.28
N PRO A 127 19.96 40.52 -31.09
CA PRO A 127 20.88 41.65 -31.01
C PRO A 127 22.21 41.42 -31.73
N LYS A 128 22.66 40.15 -31.78
CA LYS A 128 23.92 39.77 -32.44
C LYS A 128 23.76 39.70 -33.96
N LEU A 129 22.62 39.22 -34.44
CA LEU A 129 22.35 39.05 -35.87
C LEU A 129 21.89 40.34 -36.55
N ALA A 130 21.24 41.24 -35.81
CA ALA A 130 20.69 42.48 -36.34
C ALA A 130 20.94 43.66 -35.38
N PRO A 131 22.19 44.14 -35.23
CA PRO A 131 22.56 45.18 -34.24
C PRO A 131 21.91 46.55 -34.48
N ARG A 132 21.31 46.77 -35.66
CA ARG A 132 20.54 47.97 -36.00
C ARG A 132 19.09 47.93 -35.50
N VAL A 133 18.63 46.77 -35.05
CA VAL A 133 17.27 46.58 -34.51
C VAL A 133 17.31 46.98 -33.04
N GLY A 134 16.62 48.08 -32.69
CA GLY A 134 16.59 48.58 -31.32
C GLY A 134 16.05 47.53 -30.34
N ALA A 135 16.48 47.62 -29.08
CA ALA A 135 16.14 46.66 -28.02
C ALA A 135 14.62 46.43 -27.85
N GLY A 136 13.79 47.45 -28.16
CA GLY A 136 12.33 47.29 -28.13
C GLY A 136 11.81 46.29 -29.18
N ALA A 137 12.40 46.26 -30.37
CA ALA A 137 11.97 45.36 -31.44
C ALA A 137 12.44 43.91 -31.19
N THR A 138 13.56 43.70 -30.51
CA THR A 138 14.02 42.36 -30.13
C THR A 138 13.15 41.75 -29.03
N VAL A 139 12.77 42.54 -28.02
CA VAL A 139 11.82 42.11 -26.97
C VAL A 139 10.45 41.79 -27.58
N LEU A 140 9.95 42.62 -28.50
CA LEU A 140 8.68 42.37 -29.18
C LEU A 140 8.71 41.06 -29.98
N ALA A 141 9.79 40.79 -30.72
CA ALA A 141 9.96 39.56 -31.48
C ALA A 141 10.02 38.31 -30.57
N ALA A 142 10.72 38.40 -29.44
CA ALA A 142 10.78 37.34 -28.44
C ALA A 142 9.41 37.04 -27.81
N CYS A 143 8.65 38.08 -27.44
CA CYS A 143 7.30 37.95 -26.90
C CYS A 143 6.33 37.33 -27.92
N LEU A 144 6.41 37.75 -29.19
CA LEU A 144 5.60 37.16 -30.26
C LEU A 144 5.92 35.68 -30.48
N GLY A 145 7.20 35.30 -30.47
CA GLY A 145 7.64 33.91 -30.56
C GLY A 145 7.07 33.04 -29.43
N GLY A 146 7.20 33.50 -28.18
CA GLY A 146 6.62 32.81 -27.03
C GLY A 146 5.09 32.71 -27.09
N GLY A 147 4.42 33.78 -27.55
CA GLY A 147 2.97 33.81 -27.75
C GLY A 147 2.48 32.77 -28.76
N VAL A 148 3.20 32.56 -29.87
CA VAL A 148 2.88 31.54 -30.87
C VAL A 148 2.98 30.13 -30.28
N VAL A 149 4.01 29.85 -29.47
CA VAL A 149 4.17 28.53 -28.82
C VAL A 149 3.02 28.25 -27.85
N LEU A 150 2.63 29.25 -27.04
CA LEU A 150 1.48 29.12 -26.14
C LEU A 150 0.17 28.91 -26.90
N LEU A 151 -0.03 29.64 -28.01
CA LEU A 151 -1.20 29.46 -28.87
C LEU A 151 -1.25 28.04 -29.47
N LEU A 152 -0.11 27.50 -29.89
CA LEU A 152 -0.01 26.13 -30.39
C LEU A 152 -0.33 25.09 -29.30
N GLY A 153 0.16 25.31 -28.08
CA GLY A 153 -0.19 24.50 -26.90
C GLY A 153 -1.69 24.52 -26.59
N PHE A 154 -2.31 25.70 -26.69
CA PHE A 154 -3.75 25.84 -26.50
C PHE A 154 -4.54 25.13 -27.62
N ILE A 155 -4.15 25.29 -28.89
CA ILE A 155 -4.82 24.65 -30.02
C ILE A 155 -4.68 23.12 -29.95
N THR A 156 -3.50 22.61 -29.61
CA THR A 156 -3.29 21.15 -29.46
C THR A 156 -4.15 20.59 -28.33
N SER A 157 -4.22 21.24 -27.17
CA SER A 157 -5.13 20.81 -26.10
C SER A 157 -6.60 20.77 -26.55
N ARG A 158 -7.06 21.78 -27.28
CA ARG A 158 -8.41 21.82 -27.89
C ARG A 158 -8.65 20.73 -28.93
N LEU A 159 -7.66 20.40 -29.76
CA LEU A 159 -7.76 19.37 -30.78
C LEU A 159 -7.82 17.96 -30.16
N PHE A 160 -7.04 17.71 -29.12
CA PHE A 160 -7.08 16.45 -28.38
C PHE A 160 -8.34 16.27 -27.52
N ASP A 161 -9.08 17.36 -27.29
CA ASP A 161 -10.38 17.38 -26.61
C ASP A 161 -11.58 17.25 -27.55
N ARG A 162 -11.36 17.11 -28.86
CA ARG A 162 -12.40 16.66 -29.80
C ARG A 162 -12.67 15.17 -29.62
N SER A 163 -13.09 14.77 -28.43
CA SER A 163 -13.79 13.50 -28.29
C SER A 163 -15.10 13.60 -29.08
N PRO A 164 -15.51 12.55 -29.80
CA PRO A 164 -16.84 12.49 -30.39
C PRO A 164 -17.89 12.86 -29.33
N SER A 165 -18.93 13.60 -29.73
CA SER A 165 -19.99 13.99 -28.81
C SER A 165 -20.62 12.76 -28.18
N SER A 166 -21.01 12.87 -26.92
CA SER A 166 -21.70 11.78 -26.22
C SER A 166 -22.93 11.29 -26.99
N GLU A 167 -23.64 12.22 -27.63
CA GLU A 167 -24.76 11.97 -28.52
C GLU A 167 -24.40 11.07 -29.71
N PHE A 168 -23.31 11.36 -30.41
CA PHE A 168 -22.83 10.54 -31.52
C PHE A 168 -22.45 9.13 -31.04
N LEU A 169 -21.79 9.02 -29.88
CA LEU A 169 -21.40 7.72 -29.32
C LEU A 169 -22.60 6.90 -28.86
N ARG A 170 -23.61 7.53 -28.28
CA ARG A 170 -24.90 6.91 -27.92
C ARG A 170 -25.60 6.38 -29.16
N GLU A 171 -25.66 7.16 -30.24
CA GLU A 171 -26.25 6.75 -31.51
C GLU A 171 -25.48 5.62 -32.19
N ALA A 172 -24.15 5.69 -32.17
CA ALA A 172 -23.29 4.61 -32.66
C ALA A 172 -23.51 3.32 -31.86
N PHE A 173 -23.61 3.41 -30.53
CA PHE A 173 -23.94 2.27 -29.67
C PHE A 173 -25.32 1.70 -30.00
N ALA A 174 -26.34 2.53 -30.06
CA ALA A 174 -27.71 2.11 -30.36
C ALA A 174 -27.81 1.47 -31.75
N SER A 175 -27.10 2.02 -32.74
CA SER A 175 -27.00 1.45 -34.08
C SER A 175 -26.32 0.09 -34.07
N GLU A 176 -25.22 -0.08 -33.35
CA GLU A 176 -24.53 -1.37 -33.22
C GLU A 176 -25.39 -2.40 -32.46
N LEU A 177 -26.04 -2.00 -31.36
CA LEU A 177 -26.92 -2.85 -30.56
C LEU A 177 -28.15 -3.31 -31.36
N SER A 178 -28.74 -2.43 -32.19
CA SER A 178 -29.89 -2.78 -33.04
C SER A 178 -29.59 -3.87 -34.08
N ARG A 179 -28.31 -4.14 -34.40
CA ARG A 179 -27.94 -5.26 -35.29
C ARG A 179 -28.17 -6.62 -34.62
N TYR A 180 -28.07 -6.68 -33.30
CA TYR A 180 -28.17 -7.90 -32.51
C TYR A 180 -29.49 -8.01 -31.74
N VAL A 181 -30.13 -6.88 -31.43
CA VAL A 181 -31.38 -6.80 -30.68
C VAL A 181 -32.44 -6.11 -31.55
N PRO A 182 -33.21 -6.87 -32.36
CA PRO A 182 -34.19 -6.29 -33.30
C PRO A 182 -35.34 -5.55 -32.61
N LYS A 183 -35.57 -5.82 -31.31
CA LYS A 183 -36.61 -5.20 -30.49
C LYS A 183 -36.19 -3.89 -29.82
N LEU A 184 -35.07 -3.27 -30.24
CA LEU A 184 -34.62 -2.01 -29.66
C LEU A 184 -35.65 -0.89 -29.92
N HIS A 185 -36.35 -0.44 -28.87
CA HIS A 185 -37.33 0.63 -28.98
C HIS A 185 -36.62 2.00 -28.97
N LYS A 186 -36.83 2.81 -30.00
CA LYS A 186 -36.40 4.22 -30.02
C LYS A 186 -37.62 5.08 -29.77
N SER A 187 -37.65 5.84 -28.67
CA SER A 187 -38.71 6.84 -28.51
C SER A 187 -38.44 7.98 -29.49
N ASP A 188 -39.43 8.30 -30.32
CA ASP A 188 -39.40 9.55 -31.06
C ASP A 188 -39.62 10.68 -30.04
N THR A 189 -38.78 11.71 -30.12
CA THR A 189 -38.92 13.05 -29.50
C THR A 189 -38.05 13.33 -28.26
N ALA A 190 -36.89 13.97 -28.50
CA ALA A 190 -36.36 15.01 -27.62
C ALA A 190 -35.90 16.20 -28.48
N PRO A 191 -36.16 17.47 -28.09
CA PRO A 191 -35.82 18.62 -28.90
C PRO A 191 -34.31 18.81 -29.00
N ALA A 192 -33.82 18.99 -30.24
CA ALA A 192 -32.40 19.19 -30.52
C ALA A 192 -31.81 20.35 -29.68
N PRO A 193 -30.70 20.14 -28.95
CA PRO A 193 -30.05 21.22 -28.24
C PRO A 193 -29.53 22.27 -29.24
N LYS A 194 -29.79 23.56 -28.96
CA LYS A 194 -29.32 24.68 -29.79
C LYS A 194 -27.79 24.62 -29.92
N PRO A 195 -27.22 24.67 -31.15
CA PRO A 195 -25.79 24.65 -31.34
C PRO A 195 -25.15 25.87 -30.65
N LYS A 196 -24.17 25.63 -29.77
CA LYS A 196 -23.34 26.70 -29.21
C LYS A 196 -22.48 27.29 -30.33
N PRO A 197 -22.45 28.62 -30.50
CA PRO A 197 -21.64 29.24 -31.55
C PRO A 197 -20.15 28.98 -31.30
N GLU A 198 -19.49 28.33 -32.25
CA GLU A 198 -18.04 28.20 -32.26
C GLU A 198 -17.41 29.58 -32.52
N LEU A 199 -16.86 30.18 -31.47
CA LEU A 199 -15.99 31.34 -31.58
C LEU A 199 -14.63 30.89 -32.13
N ILE A 200 -14.55 30.75 -33.47
CA ILE A 200 -13.27 30.71 -34.18
C ILE A 200 -12.93 32.16 -34.55
N PRO A 201 -11.98 32.83 -33.87
CA PRO A 201 -11.56 34.16 -34.27
C PRO A 201 -10.89 34.10 -35.65
N LYS A 202 -11.46 34.81 -36.63
CA LYS A 202 -10.92 34.96 -37.98
C LYS A 202 -9.68 35.87 -37.94
N PHE A 203 -8.51 35.32 -37.66
CA PHE A 203 -7.22 36.04 -37.65
C PHE A 203 -6.63 36.33 -39.05
N GLY A 204 -7.46 36.40 -40.10
CA GLY A 204 -6.99 36.38 -41.48
C GLY A 204 -6.46 37.69 -42.09
N VAL A 205 -6.46 38.84 -41.38
CA VAL A 205 -6.34 40.14 -42.05
C VAL A 205 -5.15 41.01 -41.61
N LEU A 206 -4.38 40.67 -40.57
CA LEU A 206 -3.41 41.62 -40.00
C LEU A 206 -1.91 41.28 -40.10
N ILE A 207 -1.51 40.20 -40.78
CA ILE A 207 -0.09 39.83 -40.88
C ILE A 207 0.33 39.69 -42.35
N PRO A 208 1.36 40.42 -42.82
CA PRO A 208 1.92 40.22 -44.17
C PRO A 208 2.33 38.76 -44.34
N ARG A 209 1.92 38.14 -45.44
CA ARG A 209 2.12 36.69 -45.72
C ARG A 209 3.58 36.25 -45.60
N THR A 210 4.53 37.16 -45.85
CA THR A 210 5.97 36.91 -45.76
C THR A 210 6.45 36.83 -44.30
N THR A 211 5.93 37.67 -43.41
CA THR A 211 6.28 37.67 -41.98
C THR A 211 5.69 36.44 -41.27
N ALA A 212 4.45 36.06 -41.62
CA ALA A 212 3.83 34.84 -41.13
C ALA A 212 4.62 33.59 -41.57
N GLY A 213 5.08 33.56 -42.83
CA GLY A 213 5.94 32.49 -43.34
C GLY A 213 7.22 32.36 -42.51
N ILE A 214 7.98 33.46 -42.34
CA ILE A 214 9.25 33.45 -41.60
C ILE A 214 9.05 33.00 -40.14
N VAL A 215 7.99 33.46 -39.47
CA VAL A 215 7.70 33.07 -38.09
C VAL A 215 7.33 31.58 -38.01
N ILE A 216 6.50 31.07 -38.91
CA ILE A 216 6.13 29.65 -38.95
C ILE A 216 7.38 28.78 -39.19
N THR A 217 8.26 29.16 -40.11
CA THR A 217 9.48 28.38 -40.40
C THR A 217 10.46 28.41 -39.22
N LEU A 218 10.66 29.56 -38.58
CA LEU A 218 11.52 29.67 -37.39
C LEU A 218 10.96 28.90 -36.19
N SER A 219 9.64 28.96 -35.97
CA SER A 219 8.97 28.19 -34.92
C SER A 219 9.04 26.69 -35.20
N ALA A 220 8.87 26.25 -36.44
CA ALA A 220 8.99 24.85 -36.83
C ALA A 220 10.43 24.33 -36.67
N CYS A 221 11.44 25.10 -37.07
CA CYS A 221 12.85 24.75 -36.86
C CYS A 221 13.22 24.69 -35.37
N ALA A 222 12.75 25.65 -34.57
CA ALA A 222 12.99 25.64 -33.12
C ALA A 222 12.31 24.45 -32.43
N LEU A 223 11.06 24.13 -32.80
CA LEU A 223 10.35 22.97 -32.28
C LEU A 223 11.03 21.66 -32.69
N GLY A 224 11.47 21.57 -33.94
CA GLY A 224 12.23 20.42 -34.47
C GLY A 224 13.53 20.18 -33.70
N ALA A 225 14.27 21.25 -33.38
CA ALA A 225 15.51 21.18 -32.60
C ALA A 225 15.26 20.77 -31.14
N VAL A 226 14.20 21.28 -30.51
CA VAL A 226 13.82 20.92 -29.13
C VAL A 226 13.37 19.46 -29.06
N LEU A 227 12.56 18.99 -30.01
CA LEU A 227 12.09 17.60 -30.05
C LEU A 227 13.23 16.62 -30.29
N THR A 228 14.11 16.89 -31.26
CA THR A 228 15.30 16.04 -31.51
C THR A 228 16.27 16.06 -30.32
N GLY A 229 16.54 17.21 -29.70
CA GLY A 229 17.35 17.30 -28.49
C GLY A 229 16.76 16.51 -27.32
N SER A 230 15.45 16.60 -27.11
CA SER A 230 14.77 15.84 -26.05
C SER A 230 14.76 14.34 -26.29
N TYR A 231 14.71 13.91 -27.56
CA TYR A 231 14.76 12.50 -27.96
C TYR A 231 16.16 11.92 -27.74
N VAL A 232 17.22 12.64 -28.11
CA VAL A 232 18.62 12.23 -27.89
C VAL A 232 18.92 12.13 -26.39
N LEU A 233 18.52 13.12 -25.59
CA LEU A 233 18.71 13.10 -24.13
C LEU A 233 17.90 12.01 -23.40
N LYS A 234 16.75 11.59 -23.96
CA LYS A 234 16.00 10.43 -23.46
C LYS A 234 16.61 9.10 -23.92
N SER A 235 17.19 9.06 -25.12
CA SER A 235 17.83 7.88 -25.68
C SER A 235 19.11 7.49 -24.94
N GLU A 236 19.87 8.44 -24.40
CA GLU A 236 21.08 8.15 -23.60
C GLU A 236 20.79 7.66 -22.18
N ARG A 237 19.54 7.81 -21.68
CA ARG A 237 19.17 7.41 -20.31
C ARG A 237 18.74 5.94 -20.16
N ASN A 238 18.80 5.15 -21.24
CA ASN A 238 18.56 3.71 -21.18
C ASN A 238 19.72 2.90 -21.81
N PRO A 239 20.86 2.70 -21.12
CA PRO A 239 21.75 1.61 -21.44
C PRO A 239 21.35 0.41 -20.58
N SER A 240 20.39 -0.40 -21.03
CA SER A 240 20.24 -1.82 -20.64
C SER A 240 19.00 -2.46 -21.26
N THR A 241 19.15 -2.98 -22.48
CA THR A 241 18.61 -4.32 -22.84
C THR A 241 19.24 -4.74 -24.17
N ALA A 242 20.57 -4.95 -24.16
CA ALA A 242 21.18 -5.81 -25.15
C ALA A 242 21.10 -7.23 -24.60
N LEU A 243 20.18 -8.03 -25.15
CA LEU A 243 20.17 -9.47 -25.00
C LEU A 243 21.50 -10.04 -25.50
N PRO A 244 22.22 -10.89 -24.73
CA PRO A 244 23.30 -11.67 -25.31
C PRO A 244 22.72 -12.74 -26.25
N PRO A 245 23.39 -13.04 -27.37
CA PRO A 245 22.92 -14.05 -28.31
C PRO A 245 23.04 -15.45 -27.71
N VAL A 246 22.02 -16.25 -27.95
CA VAL A 246 22.01 -17.70 -27.73
C VAL A 246 23.12 -18.31 -28.59
N ALA A 247 24.16 -18.84 -27.94
CA ALA A 247 25.11 -19.75 -28.54
C ALA A 247 25.01 -21.11 -27.84
N ALA A 248 24.74 -22.13 -28.64
CA ALA A 248 24.66 -23.53 -28.28
C ALA A 248 26.05 -24.15 -27.99
N GLN A 249 26.03 -25.34 -27.38
CA GLN A 249 27.13 -26.30 -27.11
C GLN A 249 27.92 -26.03 -25.81
N ALA A 250 28.27 -27.00 -24.94
CA ALA A 250 28.09 -28.45 -24.89
C ALA A 250 28.27 -28.93 -23.42
N ALA A 251 27.75 -30.11 -23.09
CA ALA A 251 28.08 -30.87 -21.87
C ALA A 251 29.25 -31.84 -22.16
N PRO A 252 29.85 -32.60 -21.20
CA PRO A 252 30.14 -32.43 -19.76
C PRO A 252 31.68 -32.66 -19.49
N PRO A 253 32.25 -32.97 -18.28
CA PRO A 253 31.95 -34.16 -17.46
C PRO A 253 31.95 -33.98 -15.92
N ARG A 254 31.25 -34.94 -15.30
CA ARG A 254 31.40 -35.48 -13.93
C ARG A 254 32.86 -35.59 -13.46
N GLN A 255 33.12 -35.21 -12.20
CA GLN A 255 34.12 -35.81 -11.30
C GLN A 255 33.49 -35.88 -9.89
N THR A 256 33.01 -37.03 -9.42
CA THR A 256 33.68 -38.06 -8.58
C THR A 256 34.34 -37.56 -7.29
N LEU A 257 33.69 -37.94 -6.19
CA LEU A 257 34.17 -38.33 -4.86
C LEU A 257 35.68 -38.59 -4.69
N ALA A 258 36.26 -37.97 -3.66
CA ALA A 258 37.28 -38.48 -2.71
C ALA A 258 37.34 -37.43 -1.57
N GLU A 259 37.02 -37.69 -0.31
CA GLU A 259 37.61 -38.61 0.69
C GLU A 259 39.03 -38.23 1.14
N SER A 260 39.13 -37.92 2.44
CA SER A 260 40.28 -38.02 3.35
C SER A 260 41.16 -36.79 3.65
N GLN A 261 41.23 -36.49 4.95
CA GLN A 261 42.37 -36.06 5.81
C GLN A 261 41.93 -34.91 6.73
N LEU A 262 41.45 -35.13 7.97
CA LEU A 262 42.16 -35.62 9.17
C LEU A 262 43.53 -34.95 9.34
N VAL A 263 43.55 -33.86 10.11
CA VAL A 263 44.73 -33.33 10.79
C VAL A 263 44.42 -33.36 12.28
N ASP A 264 45.02 -34.35 12.95
CA ASP A 264 45.29 -34.37 14.38
C ASP A 264 46.22 -33.20 14.72
N ASP A 265 45.88 -32.43 15.74
CA ASP A 265 46.89 -31.80 16.59
C ASP A 265 46.40 -31.83 18.03
N ALA A 266 46.95 -32.80 18.77
CA ALA A 266 46.81 -32.99 20.19
C ALA A 266 47.64 -31.94 20.95
N VAL A 267 46.99 -31.19 21.84
CA VAL A 267 47.65 -30.36 22.86
C VAL A 267 47.73 -31.18 24.16
N PRO A 268 48.92 -31.29 24.78
CA PRO A 268 49.14 -32.19 25.90
C PRO A 268 48.54 -31.68 27.21
N VAL A 269 47.94 -32.64 27.93
CA VAL A 269 47.53 -32.57 29.34
C VAL A 269 48.77 -32.42 30.23
N GLN A 270 48.76 -31.42 31.12
CA GLN A 270 49.67 -31.33 32.26
C GLN A 270 48.89 -31.44 33.58
N PRO A 271 49.43 -32.12 34.61
CA PRO A 271 48.64 -32.68 35.69
C PRO A 271 48.47 -31.76 36.91
N ALA A 272 47.49 -32.16 37.71
CA ALA A 272 46.98 -31.56 38.94
C ALA A 272 48.04 -31.07 39.94
N ALA A 273 47.80 -29.88 40.50
CA ALA A 273 48.39 -29.42 41.74
C ALA A 273 47.32 -29.34 42.85
N SER A 274 47.72 -29.90 43.99
CA SER A 274 46.97 -30.12 45.21
C SER A 274 46.60 -28.84 45.96
N ALA A 275 45.53 -28.95 46.75
CA ALA A 275 44.82 -27.91 47.48
C ALA A 275 45.62 -27.18 48.58
N ALA A 276 45.18 -25.94 48.87
CA ALA A 276 45.27 -25.28 50.17
C ALA A 276 43.90 -24.66 50.52
N PRO A 277 43.45 -24.68 51.78
CA PRO A 277 42.08 -24.32 52.17
C PRO A 277 41.94 -22.88 52.68
N ALA A 278 40.85 -22.20 52.33
CA ALA A 278 40.21 -21.08 53.06
C ALA A 278 38.96 -20.59 52.29
N PRO A 279 37.99 -19.90 52.92
CA PRO A 279 37.42 -20.07 54.26
C PRO A 279 35.92 -20.41 54.19
N GLU A 280 35.37 -20.69 55.36
CA GLU A 280 33.96 -20.93 55.70
C GLU A 280 33.02 -19.83 55.14
N PRO A 281 31.89 -20.17 54.50
CA PRO A 281 30.97 -19.18 53.98
C PRO A 281 30.25 -18.46 55.12
N GLU A 282 30.49 -17.16 55.24
CA GLU A 282 29.71 -16.24 56.07
C GLU A 282 28.23 -16.36 55.70
N GLN A 283 27.39 -16.58 56.72
CA GLN A 283 25.95 -16.53 56.60
C GLN A 283 25.53 -15.11 56.18
N PRO A 284 24.64 -14.95 55.17
CA PRO A 284 24.15 -13.63 54.79
C PRO A 284 23.42 -12.99 55.96
N THR A 285 23.75 -11.73 56.24
CA THR A 285 23.08 -10.94 57.27
C THR A 285 21.61 -10.70 56.89
N GLU A 286 20.77 -10.56 57.91
CA GLU A 286 19.31 -10.35 57.85
C GLU A 286 18.89 -9.11 57.00
N ALA A 287 19.85 -8.25 56.63
CA ALA A 287 19.68 -7.13 55.71
C ALA A 287 19.73 -7.55 54.21
N GLU A 288 20.52 -8.55 53.83
CA GLU A 288 20.52 -9.12 52.47
C GLU A 288 19.30 -10.01 52.24
N ALA A 289 18.77 -10.65 53.29
CA ALA A 289 17.49 -11.36 53.26
C ALA A 289 16.29 -10.43 53.00
N LYS A 290 16.41 -9.12 53.30
CA LYS A 290 15.39 -8.10 52.98
C LYS A 290 15.56 -7.45 51.60
N ALA A 291 16.74 -7.52 50.99
CA ALA A 291 16.95 -7.17 49.58
C ALA A 291 16.57 -8.33 48.62
N ALA A 292 16.51 -9.56 49.13
CA ALA A 292 16.06 -10.75 48.41
C ALA A 292 14.52 -10.90 48.31
N ALA A 293 13.74 -9.84 48.50
CA ALA A 293 12.31 -9.81 48.16
C ALA A 293 12.07 -9.63 46.63
N VAL A 294 13.04 -10.04 45.81
CA VAL A 294 12.81 -10.42 44.42
C VAL A 294 11.93 -11.66 44.50
N GLY A 295 10.69 -11.59 44.01
CA GLY A 295 9.77 -12.73 44.07
C GLY A 295 10.42 -13.94 43.40
N SER A 296 10.79 -14.95 44.18
CA SER A 296 11.33 -16.19 43.63
C SER A 296 10.18 -17.01 43.05
N LEU A 297 10.27 -17.30 41.75
CA LEU A 297 9.28 -18.11 41.05
C LEU A 297 9.68 -19.57 41.17
N ARG A 298 8.78 -20.43 41.66
CA ARG A 298 9.06 -21.87 41.75
C ARG A 298 9.18 -22.45 40.34
N SER A 299 10.36 -22.99 40.02
CA SER A 299 10.60 -23.72 38.77
C SER A 299 9.75 -24.99 38.73
N GLY A 300 8.85 -25.08 37.74
CA GLY A 300 7.94 -26.20 37.51
C GLY A 300 8.47 -27.24 36.52
N SER A 301 7.56 -27.89 35.79
CA SER A 301 7.86 -28.90 34.76
C SER A 301 8.64 -28.33 33.57
N SER A 302 9.29 -29.22 32.80
CA SER A 302 9.95 -28.86 31.54
C SER A 302 8.95 -28.34 30.51
N CYS A 303 9.36 -27.38 29.68
CA CYS A 303 8.56 -26.85 28.58
C CYS A 303 9.44 -26.49 27.37
N SER A 304 8.82 -26.33 26.20
CA SER A 304 9.50 -26.02 24.94
C SER A 304 8.65 -25.11 24.07
N CYS A 305 9.29 -24.18 23.34
CA CYS A 305 8.58 -23.21 22.51
C CYS A 305 9.27 -22.95 21.17
N ALA A 306 8.48 -23.00 20.10
CA ALA A 306 8.93 -22.68 18.75
C ALA A 306 9.26 -21.19 18.60
N ARG A 307 8.55 -20.31 19.32
CA ARG A 307 8.75 -18.85 19.34
C ARG A 307 8.38 -18.25 20.70
N SER A 308 8.77 -16.99 20.91
CA SER A 308 8.32 -16.19 22.05
C SER A 308 6.88 -15.70 21.84
N ASP A 309 6.15 -15.51 22.93
CA ASP A 309 4.91 -14.74 22.94
C ASP A 309 5.26 -13.25 22.78
N SER A 310 4.41 -12.53 22.07
CA SER A 310 4.54 -11.08 21.89
C SER A 310 3.16 -10.47 21.65
N LEU A 311 2.95 -9.26 22.14
CA LEU A 311 1.74 -8.49 21.84
C LEU A 311 1.64 -8.13 20.35
N LEU A 312 2.72 -8.25 19.58
CA LEU A 312 2.71 -8.07 18.13
C LEU A 312 1.90 -9.14 17.37
N TRP A 313 1.64 -10.30 18.01
CA TRP A 313 0.83 -11.39 17.46
C TRP A 313 -0.02 -12.06 18.55
N ALA A 314 -0.45 -11.27 19.56
CA ALA A 314 -1.41 -11.73 20.55
C ALA A 314 -2.77 -12.00 19.88
N GLU A 315 -3.12 -11.20 18.87
CA GLU A 315 -4.21 -11.49 17.95
C GLU A 315 -3.72 -12.32 16.76
N PRO A 316 -4.56 -13.22 16.21
CA PRO A 316 -4.20 -13.97 15.02
C PRO A 316 -3.89 -13.04 13.83
N ILE A 317 -2.76 -13.27 13.18
CA ILE A 317 -2.32 -12.48 12.02
C ILE A 317 -3.27 -12.77 10.85
N SER A 318 -3.85 -11.74 10.23
CA SER A 318 -4.74 -11.90 9.08
C SER A 318 -4.01 -12.42 7.83
N LYS A 319 -4.72 -13.13 6.94
CA LYS A 319 -4.16 -13.53 5.63
C LYS A 319 -3.73 -12.31 4.79
N LEU A 320 -4.50 -11.22 4.88
CA LEU A 320 -4.12 -9.92 4.32
C LEU A 320 -3.96 -8.92 5.46
N SER A 321 -2.75 -8.35 5.64
CA SER A 321 -2.56 -7.23 6.56
C SER A 321 -2.62 -5.91 5.82
N VAL A 322 -3.33 -4.95 6.41
CA VAL A 322 -3.43 -3.59 5.90
C VAL A 322 -2.68 -2.67 6.86
N ILE A 323 -1.63 -2.04 6.36
CA ILE A 323 -0.74 -1.18 7.14
C ILE A 323 -0.97 0.25 6.67
N ALA A 324 -1.46 1.08 7.57
CA ALA A 324 -1.63 2.50 7.31
C ALA A 324 -0.40 3.27 7.81
N PHE A 325 0.16 4.14 6.96
CA PHE A 325 1.31 4.94 7.33
C PHE A 325 1.28 6.31 6.66
N ASN A 326 2.09 7.24 7.19
CA ASN A 326 2.20 8.60 6.67
C ASN A 326 0.84 9.30 6.55
N ARG A 327 0.22 9.56 7.69
CA ARG A 327 -1.01 10.34 7.80
C ARG A 327 -0.67 11.82 7.89
N ARG A 328 -1.22 12.64 6.99
CA ARG A 328 -1.06 14.09 7.04
C ARG A 328 -2.39 14.77 6.77
N THR A 329 -2.74 15.73 7.62
CA THR A 329 -3.88 16.60 7.35
C THR A 329 -3.42 17.78 6.50
N VAL A 330 -4.09 18.01 5.38
CA VAL A 330 -3.82 19.12 4.47
C VAL A 330 -5.11 19.91 4.28
N THR A 331 -5.09 21.17 4.66
CA THR A 331 -6.19 22.09 4.39
C THR A 331 -6.12 22.59 2.95
N ARG A 332 -7.17 22.34 2.16
CA ARG A 332 -7.31 22.88 0.78
C ARG A 332 -8.61 23.66 0.67
N GLY A 333 -8.50 24.98 0.58
CA GLY A 333 -9.67 25.86 0.62
C GLY A 333 -10.31 25.82 2.00
N ASN A 334 -11.61 25.48 2.07
CA ASN A 334 -12.37 25.39 3.32
C ASN A 334 -12.60 23.94 3.78
N ARG A 335 -11.72 23.01 3.39
CA ARG A 335 -11.82 21.58 3.71
C ARG A 335 -10.50 21.05 4.24
N ASP A 336 -10.59 20.27 5.30
CA ASP A 336 -9.47 19.48 5.84
C ASP A 336 -9.48 18.09 5.21
N LEU A 337 -8.45 17.81 4.43
CA LEU A 337 -8.26 16.52 3.77
C LEU A 337 -7.19 15.72 4.50
N THR A 338 -7.46 14.45 4.77
CA THR A 338 -6.43 13.52 5.22
C THR A 338 -5.81 12.85 4.01
N GLN A 339 -4.50 13.03 3.87
CA GLN A 339 -3.65 12.24 2.99
C GLN A 339 -3.11 11.05 3.78
N LEU A 340 -3.27 9.86 3.21
CA LEU A 340 -2.96 8.59 3.84
C LEU A 340 -2.28 7.68 2.83
N ASP A 341 -1.12 7.12 3.19
CA ASP A 341 -0.56 5.99 2.47
C ASP A 341 -1.02 4.68 3.15
N VAL A 342 -1.49 3.74 2.35
CA VAL A 342 -1.90 2.41 2.84
C VAL A 342 -1.19 1.35 2.00
N ALA A 343 -0.62 0.35 2.68
CA ALA A 343 -0.15 -0.86 2.02
C ALA A 343 -0.99 -2.06 2.42
N ALA A 344 -1.19 -2.97 1.48
CA ALA A 344 -1.68 -4.32 1.75
C ALA A 344 -0.54 -5.30 1.56
N VAL A 345 -0.40 -6.25 2.47
CA VAL A 345 0.58 -7.33 2.42
C VAL A 345 -0.18 -8.66 2.40
N ASN A 346 0.06 -9.48 1.39
CA ASN A 346 -0.43 -10.84 1.37
C ASN A 346 0.47 -11.71 2.24
N ASN A 347 0.00 -12.04 3.43
CA ASN A 347 0.73 -12.88 4.37
C ASN A 347 0.47 -14.36 4.14
N SER A 348 -0.44 -14.73 3.23
CA SER A 348 -0.81 -16.11 2.97
C SER A 348 0.06 -16.78 1.90
N ASP A 349 0.04 -18.11 1.85
CA ASP A 349 0.65 -18.91 0.79
C ASP A 349 -0.17 -18.94 -0.51
N GLU A 350 -1.39 -18.43 -0.48
CA GLU A 350 -2.31 -18.35 -1.61
C GLU A 350 -2.14 -17.01 -2.36
N GLU A 351 -2.23 -17.06 -3.68
CA GLU A 351 -2.24 -15.87 -4.53
C GLU A 351 -3.61 -15.18 -4.48
N LEU A 352 -3.63 -13.87 -4.22
CA LEU A 352 -4.85 -13.07 -4.23
C LEU A 352 -5.05 -12.48 -5.63
N LYS A 353 -5.97 -13.07 -6.42
CA LYS A 353 -6.20 -12.71 -7.83
C LYS A 353 -6.52 -11.23 -8.06
N GLU A 354 -7.27 -10.64 -7.16
CA GLU A 354 -7.59 -9.21 -7.16
C GLU A 354 -7.77 -8.72 -5.73
N LEU A 355 -7.58 -7.42 -5.53
CA LEU A 355 -7.71 -6.81 -4.22
C LEU A 355 -8.42 -5.46 -4.30
N SER A 356 -9.50 -5.31 -3.53
CA SER A 356 -10.22 -4.04 -3.36
C SER A 356 -10.34 -3.66 -1.90
N LEU A 357 -9.70 -2.57 -1.47
CA LEU A 357 -9.85 -2.05 -0.12
C LEU A 357 -10.83 -0.88 -0.12
N ASN A 358 -11.72 -0.87 0.88
CA ASN A 358 -12.64 0.23 1.12
C ASN A 358 -12.17 1.04 2.34
N LEU A 359 -11.85 2.31 2.12
CA LEU A 359 -11.44 3.25 3.16
C LEU A 359 -12.59 4.19 3.45
N GLN A 360 -13.05 4.19 4.70
CA GLN A 360 -14.07 5.10 5.20
C GLN A 360 -13.41 6.17 6.04
N PHE A 361 -13.67 7.44 5.72
CA PHE A 361 -13.14 8.59 6.43
C PHE A 361 -14.26 9.24 7.23
N TYR A 362 -13.96 9.60 8.48
CA TYR A 362 -14.89 10.16 9.43
C TYR A 362 -14.40 11.52 9.92
N LYS A 363 -15.32 12.47 10.05
CA LYS A 363 -15.10 13.73 10.76
C LYS A 363 -15.45 13.53 12.22
N VAL A 364 -14.54 13.92 13.11
CA VAL A 364 -14.78 13.97 14.54
C VAL A 364 -15.20 15.40 14.90
N GLY A 365 -16.44 15.56 15.36
CA GLY A 365 -16.95 16.84 15.85
C GLY A 365 -16.31 17.24 17.18
N SER A 366 -16.52 18.49 17.61
CA SER A 366 -16.07 18.97 18.93
C SER A 366 -16.71 18.22 20.09
N ASP A 367 -17.85 17.58 19.86
CA ASP A 367 -18.55 16.70 20.79
C ASP A 367 -18.01 15.26 20.81
N GLY A 368 -16.96 14.98 20.04
CA GLY A 368 -16.37 13.65 19.89
C GLY A 368 -17.17 12.69 19.00
N LYS A 369 -18.33 13.10 18.46
CA LYS A 369 -19.13 12.23 17.60
C LYS A 369 -18.49 12.07 16.23
N ARG A 370 -18.49 10.84 15.74
CA ARG A 370 -18.03 10.48 14.40
C ARG A 370 -19.19 10.68 13.43
N SER A 371 -18.96 11.46 12.39
CA SER A 371 -19.84 11.56 11.22
C SER A 371 -19.09 11.11 9.98
N LEU A 372 -19.76 10.39 9.09
CA LEU A 372 -19.15 9.93 7.84
C LEU A 372 -18.74 11.14 7.00
N GLY A 373 -17.45 11.24 6.70
CA GLY A 373 -16.87 12.30 5.89
C GLY A 373 -16.89 11.93 4.42
N ASP A 374 -16.16 10.89 4.05
CA ASP A 374 -15.95 10.50 2.65
C ASP A 374 -15.59 9.01 2.55
N HIS A 375 -15.70 8.44 1.34
CA HIS A 375 -15.35 7.06 1.04
C HIS A 375 -14.39 6.97 -0.14
N ARG A 376 -13.43 6.05 -0.06
CA ARG A 376 -12.47 5.76 -1.12
C ARG A 376 -12.30 4.27 -1.27
N ALA A 377 -12.55 3.76 -2.48
CA ALA A 377 -12.12 2.43 -2.88
C ALA A 377 -10.76 2.51 -3.57
N VAL A 378 -9.85 1.62 -3.22
CA VAL A 378 -8.62 1.36 -3.97
C VAL A 378 -8.63 -0.06 -4.51
N TYR A 379 -8.10 -0.24 -5.71
CA TYR A 379 -8.13 -1.52 -6.41
C TYR A 379 -6.75 -1.85 -6.96
N TYR A 380 -6.43 -3.14 -6.95
CA TYR A 380 -5.29 -3.72 -7.63
C TYR A 380 -5.78 -4.89 -8.49
N GLN A 381 -5.57 -4.74 -9.80
CA GLN A 381 -6.04 -5.66 -10.84
C GLN A 381 -5.13 -6.89 -10.99
N GLY A 382 -3.90 -6.82 -10.48
CA GLY A 382 -2.94 -7.90 -10.59
C GLY A 382 -3.12 -8.93 -9.48
N PRO A 383 -2.60 -10.15 -9.67
CA PRO A 383 -2.44 -11.06 -8.57
C PRO A 383 -1.43 -10.48 -7.57
N LEU A 384 -1.81 -10.46 -6.29
CA LEU A 384 -0.88 -10.16 -5.20
C LEU A 384 -0.33 -11.49 -4.69
N GLY A 385 0.91 -11.80 -5.07
CA GLY A 385 1.56 -13.06 -4.72
C GLY A 385 1.80 -13.21 -3.21
N ALA A 386 2.11 -14.43 -2.79
CA ALA A 386 2.46 -14.74 -1.41
C ALA A 386 3.68 -13.90 -0.97
N GLY A 387 3.58 -13.20 0.17
CA GLY A 387 4.65 -12.35 0.68
C GLY A 387 4.90 -11.08 -0.14
N GLU A 388 3.98 -10.71 -1.04
CA GLU A 388 4.05 -9.45 -1.78
C GLU A 388 3.26 -8.34 -1.09
N ALA A 389 3.63 -7.09 -1.43
CA ALA A 389 2.96 -5.92 -0.92
C ALA A 389 2.66 -4.91 -2.03
N ILE A 390 1.47 -4.28 -1.95
CA ILE A 390 1.04 -3.20 -2.82
C ILE A 390 0.72 -1.96 -1.99
N LYS A 391 0.95 -0.76 -2.55
CA LYS A 391 0.71 0.52 -1.86
C LYS A 391 -0.20 1.43 -2.68
N TRP A 392 -1.08 2.14 -1.99
CA TRP A 392 -1.84 3.26 -2.52
C TRP A 392 -1.64 4.53 -1.69
N GLY A 393 -1.75 5.68 -2.35
CA GLY A 393 -1.90 6.97 -1.71
C GLY A 393 -3.34 7.46 -1.88
N VAL A 394 -4.01 7.78 -0.77
CA VAL A 394 -5.42 8.16 -0.72
C VAL A 394 -5.56 9.54 -0.11
N GLU A 395 -6.47 10.35 -0.66
CA GLU A 395 -6.82 11.68 -0.15
C GLU A 395 -8.35 11.80 -0.07
N ALA A 396 -8.85 12.12 1.12
CA ALA A 396 -10.29 12.19 1.41
C ALA A 396 -10.59 13.11 2.60
N GLU A 397 -11.84 13.53 2.72
CA GLU A 397 -12.28 14.42 3.79
C GLU A 397 -12.60 13.63 5.08
N GLY A 398 -12.02 14.03 6.20
CA GLY A 398 -12.19 13.37 7.49
C GLY A 398 -10.88 13.35 8.28
N SER A 399 -10.98 13.32 9.62
CA SER A 399 -9.82 13.24 10.51
C SER A 399 -9.48 11.81 10.87
N VAL A 400 -10.45 10.92 11.02
CA VAL A 400 -10.25 9.50 11.35
C VAL A 400 -10.57 8.65 10.13
N PHE A 401 -9.97 7.48 10.01
CA PHE A 401 -10.28 6.54 8.93
C PHE A 401 -10.35 5.11 9.46
N GLU A 402 -11.10 4.27 8.75
CA GLU A 402 -11.19 2.84 8.94
C GLU A 402 -10.98 2.17 7.58
N VAL A 403 -10.21 1.07 7.55
CA VAL A 403 -9.99 0.29 6.33
C VAL A 403 -10.68 -1.04 6.47
N LEU A 404 -11.61 -1.32 5.55
CA LEU A 404 -12.31 -2.59 5.48
C LEU A 404 -11.48 -3.58 4.67
N ASN A 405 -11.09 -4.67 5.31
CA ASN A 405 -10.36 -5.77 4.70
C ASN A 405 -11.35 -6.75 4.06
N PRO A 406 -11.32 -6.96 2.73
CA PRO A 406 -12.21 -7.90 2.05
C PRO A 406 -11.78 -9.36 2.19
N ILE A 407 -10.51 -9.61 2.57
CA ILE A 407 -9.97 -10.97 2.69
C ILE A 407 -10.09 -11.42 4.13
N GLU A 408 -11.00 -12.36 4.35
CA GLU A 408 -11.19 -12.99 5.65
C GLU A 408 -10.16 -14.09 5.92
N GLY A 409 -10.01 -14.43 7.19
CA GLY A 409 -9.15 -15.51 7.64
C GLY A 409 -7.81 -15.05 8.18
N THR A 410 -7.20 -15.94 8.94
CA THR A 410 -5.96 -15.71 9.67
C THR A 410 -4.97 -16.83 9.39
N ILE A 411 -3.69 -16.51 9.55
CA ILE A 411 -2.60 -17.48 9.57
C ILE A 411 -2.74 -18.31 10.84
N ALA A 412 -2.57 -19.62 10.72
CA ALA A 412 -2.65 -20.50 11.88
C ALA A 412 -1.51 -20.19 12.86
N PRO A 413 -1.69 -20.48 14.18
CA PRO A 413 -0.67 -20.21 15.19
C PRO A 413 0.72 -20.76 14.86
N ASN A 414 0.86 -21.85 14.12
CA ASN A 414 2.17 -22.41 13.77
C ASN A 414 2.74 -21.92 12.43
N GLY A 415 2.10 -20.92 11.80
CA GLY A 415 2.48 -20.43 10.47
C GLY A 415 1.87 -21.22 9.31
N GLU A 416 0.94 -22.14 9.57
CA GLU A 416 0.24 -22.84 8.49
C GLU A 416 -0.62 -21.85 7.70
N GLY A 417 -0.57 -21.95 6.36
CA GLY A 417 -1.20 -21.01 5.45
C GLY A 417 -0.48 -19.66 5.36
N ALA A 418 0.72 -19.51 5.94
CA ALA A 418 1.55 -18.33 5.76
C ALA A 418 2.38 -18.41 4.49
N ALA A 419 2.65 -17.26 3.88
CA ALA A 419 3.65 -17.12 2.83
C ALA A 419 4.99 -17.71 3.29
N SER A 420 5.74 -18.31 2.36
CA SER A 420 7.05 -18.87 2.69
C SER A 420 7.98 -17.79 3.27
N THR A 421 8.86 -18.18 4.21
CA THR A 421 9.81 -17.23 4.81
C THR A 421 10.71 -16.55 3.77
N ASN A 422 10.99 -17.22 2.65
CA ASN A 422 11.74 -16.62 1.53
C ASN A 422 10.95 -15.54 0.81
N ALA A 423 9.65 -15.75 0.59
CA ALA A 423 8.78 -14.72 0.01
C ALA A 423 8.65 -13.52 0.96
N ILE A 424 8.43 -13.76 2.25
CA ILE A 424 8.36 -12.71 3.28
C ILE A 424 9.69 -11.94 3.37
N ALA A 425 10.83 -12.61 3.20
CA ALA A 425 12.14 -11.95 3.22
C ALA A 425 12.30 -10.90 2.09
N GLU A 426 11.57 -11.01 0.99
CA GLU A 426 11.57 -9.97 -0.05
C GLU A 426 10.93 -8.66 0.43
N LEU A 427 9.99 -8.72 1.39
CA LEU A 427 9.41 -7.52 2.03
C LEU A 427 10.47 -6.68 2.74
N LEU A 428 11.57 -7.29 3.21
CA LEU A 428 12.68 -6.57 3.85
C LEU A 428 13.42 -5.64 2.88
N LYS A 429 13.29 -5.85 1.57
CA LYS A 429 13.86 -5.00 0.52
C LYS A 429 12.89 -3.91 0.06
N ALA A 430 11.67 -3.86 0.61
CA ALA A 430 10.68 -2.88 0.20
C ALA A 430 11.15 -1.44 0.46
N ASN A 431 10.84 -0.53 -0.48
CA ASN A 431 11.16 0.89 -0.35
C ASN A 431 10.45 1.55 0.85
N ASN A 432 9.33 0.99 1.32
CA ASN A 432 8.55 1.53 2.42
C ASN A 432 8.93 0.84 3.73
N ARG A 433 9.35 1.64 4.71
CA ARG A 433 9.83 1.15 6.01
C ARG A 433 8.78 0.39 6.86
N PRO A 434 7.50 0.80 6.92
CA PRO A 434 6.46 0.02 7.61
C PRO A 434 6.25 -1.38 7.01
N VAL A 435 6.41 -1.54 5.69
CA VAL A 435 6.35 -2.85 5.03
C VAL A 435 7.53 -3.73 5.44
N ARG A 436 8.73 -3.14 5.56
CA ARG A 436 9.91 -3.85 6.08
C ARG A 436 9.74 -4.27 7.53
N LEU A 437 9.17 -3.40 8.37
CA LEU A 437 8.85 -3.71 9.78
C LEU A 437 7.88 -4.90 9.87
N HIS A 438 6.80 -4.87 9.07
CA HIS A 438 5.84 -5.97 9.00
C HIS A 438 6.48 -7.26 8.50
N GLY A 439 7.33 -7.20 7.47
CA GLY A 439 8.12 -8.36 7.01
C GLY A 439 9.00 -8.94 8.12
N ALA A 440 9.69 -8.09 8.88
CA ALA A 440 10.50 -8.54 10.03
C ALA A 440 9.64 -9.16 11.15
N MET A 441 8.45 -8.60 11.40
CA MET A 441 7.47 -9.15 12.34
C MET A 441 6.99 -10.55 11.91
N LEU A 442 6.63 -10.73 10.64
CA LEU A 442 6.20 -12.03 10.10
C LEU A 442 7.33 -13.07 10.18
N LEU A 443 8.57 -12.69 9.85
CA LEU A 443 9.72 -13.59 10.01
C LEU A 443 9.92 -13.99 11.47
N ALA A 444 9.78 -13.05 12.42
CA ALA A 444 9.86 -13.36 13.84
C ALA A 444 8.75 -14.31 14.29
N TYR A 445 7.52 -14.08 13.80
CA TYR A 445 6.36 -14.94 14.05
C TYR A 445 6.57 -16.37 13.53
N LEU A 446 7.25 -16.53 12.40
CA LEU A 446 7.60 -17.83 11.81
C LEU A 446 8.90 -18.43 12.40
N GLY A 447 9.54 -17.75 13.35
CA GLY A 447 10.78 -18.22 13.98
C GLY A 447 12.01 -18.17 13.06
N ASP A 448 11.99 -17.39 11.98
CA ASP A 448 13.10 -17.29 11.04
C ASP A 448 14.24 -16.43 11.63
N PRO A 449 15.50 -16.91 11.60
CA PRO A 449 16.63 -16.20 12.21
C PRO A 449 16.95 -14.86 11.53
N ARG A 450 16.51 -14.63 10.29
CA ARG A 450 16.71 -13.35 9.58
C ARG A 450 15.94 -12.22 10.24
N ALA A 451 14.88 -12.52 11.01
CA ALA A 451 14.06 -11.52 11.69
C ALA A 451 14.88 -10.63 12.64
N HIS A 452 15.80 -11.23 13.41
CA HIS A 452 16.62 -10.48 14.36
C HIS A 452 17.50 -9.45 13.66
N LYS A 453 18.22 -9.88 12.61
CA LYS A 453 19.06 -9.00 11.80
C LYS A 453 18.23 -7.88 11.17
N ALA A 454 17.08 -8.21 10.57
CA ALA A 454 16.20 -7.22 9.96
C ALA A 454 15.69 -6.17 10.96
N ALA A 455 15.31 -6.59 12.17
CA ALA A 455 14.88 -5.69 13.23
C ALA A 455 16.03 -4.79 13.72
N SER A 456 17.24 -5.33 13.85
CA SER A 456 18.45 -4.57 14.22
C SER A 456 18.81 -3.53 13.16
N ASP A 457 18.87 -3.93 11.88
CA ASP A 457 19.13 -3.04 10.74
C ASP A 457 18.09 -1.89 10.69
N LEU A 458 16.82 -2.19 10.99
CA LEU A 458 15.78 -1.19 11.08
C LEU A 458 15.99 -0.25 12.27
N ARG A 459 16.38 -0.75 13.45
CA ARG A 459 16.65 0.07 14.64
C ARG A 459 17.85 1.02 14.44
N GLU A 460 18.90 0.57 13.76
CA GLU A 460 20.09 1.39 13.45
C GLU A 460 19.80 2.59 12.55
N ALA A 461 18.74 2.53 11.75
CA ALA A 461 18.29 3.66 10.93
C ALA A 461 17.51 4.75 11.71
N LEU A 462 17.46 4.66 13.05
CA LEU A 462 17.12 5.72 14.02
C LEU A 462 15.81 6.49 13.74
N ARG A 463 14.68 5.78 13.85
CA ARG A 463 13.35 6.40 13.93
C ARG A 463 12.75 6.24 15.32
N GLU A 464 12.69 7.34 16.07
CA GLU A 464 12.25 7.34 17.47
C GLU A 464 10.78 6.90 17.63
N ASP A 465 9.92 7.21 16.66
CA ASP A 465 8.50 6.87 16.66
C ASP A 465 8.24 5.35 16.56
N GLU A 466 9.18 4.60 15.98
CA GLU A 466 9.08 3.15 15.80
C GLU A 466 9.86 2.36 16.87
N ALA A 467 10.65 3.04 17.71
CA ALA A 467 11.51 2.39 18.70
C ALA A 467 10.76 1.43 19.64
N PRO A 468 9.58 1.77 20.20
CA PRO A 468 8.84 0.85 21.06
C PRO A 468 8.36 -0.42 20.34
N TYR A 469 8.09 -0.34 19.04
CA TYR A 469 7.71 -1.49 18.23
C TYR A 469 8.92 -2.38 17.97
N LEU A 470 10.02 -1.79 17.54
CA LEU A 470 11.28 -2.49 17.27
C LEU A 470 11.87 -3.16 18.51
N ASP A 471 11.79 -2.54 19.67
CA ASP A 471 12.26 -3.13 20.92
C ASP A 471 11.45 -4.37 21.30
N ARG A 472 10.13 -4.37 21.08
CA ARG A 472 9.29 -5.56 21.27
C ARG A 472 9.65 -6.66 20.30
N LEU A 473 9.87 -6.30 19.03
CA LEU A 473 10.26 -7.25 18.00
C LEU A 473 11.62 -7.87 18.31
N LEU A 474 12.61 -7.07 18.68
CA LEU A 474 13.95 -7.54 19.05
C LEU A 474 13.91 -8.49 20.24
N LYS A 475 13.18 -8.14 21.31
CA LYS A 475 12.96 -9.03 22.47
C LYS A 475 12.34 -10.36 22.05
N ALA A 476 11.33 -10.34 21.17
CA ALA A 476 10.68 -11.56 20.73
C ALA A 476 11.60 -12.47 19.89
N THR A 477 12.62 -11.91 19.23
CA THR A 477 13.63 -12.67 18.46
C THR A 477 14.81 -13.18 19.29
N GLN A 478 14.88 -12.87 20.60
CA GLN A 478 15.98 -13.31 21.44
C GLN A 478 16.02 -14.85 21.60
N PRO A 479 17.21 -15.45 21.83
CA PRO A 479 17.31 -16.90 22.07
C PRO A 479 16.65 -17.35 23.39
N LEU A 480 16.60 -16.49 24.40
CA LEU A 480 15.82 -16.72 25.62
C LEU A 480 14.37 -16.32 25.35
N ARG A 481 13.51 -17.31 25.21
CA ARG A 481 12.10 -17.14 24.82
C ARG A 481 11.21 -17.19 26.04
N VAL A 482 10.22 -16.31 26.09
CA VAL A 482 9.10 -16.41 27.03
C VAL A 482 7.84 -16.70 26.23
N CYS A 483 7.09 -17.72 26.62
CA CYS A 483 5.95 -18.24 25.87
C CYS A 483 4.91 -18.85 26.81
N GLN A 484 3.72 -19.14 26.29
CA GLN A 484 2.59 -19.62 27.08
C GLN A 484 2.30 -18.72 28.30
N LEU A 485 2.43 -17.40 28.10
CA LEU A 485 2.15 -16.43 29.14
C LEU A 485 0.65 -16.46 29.46
N GLN A 486 0.32 -16.87 30.68
CA GLN A 486 -1.02 -16.90 31.22
C GLN A 486 -1.07 -16.03 32.46
N VAL A 487 -2.02 -15.09 32.48
CA VAL A 487 -2.31 -14.26 33.64
C VAL A 487 -3.75 -14.54 34.07
N VAL A 488 -3.91 -15.14 35.24
CA VAL A 488 -5.19 -15.66 35.74
C VAL A 488 -5.61 -14.89 36.99
N GLY A 489 -6.92 -14.70 37.12
CA GLY A 489 -7.54 -14.02 38.26
C GLY A 489 -7.83 -12.54 37.99
N SER A 490 -8.93 -12.07 38.58
CA SER A 490 -9.34 -10.66 38.59
C SER A 490 -8.88 -9.90 39.85
N GLY A 491 -8.23 -10.60 40.80
CA GLY A 491 -7.74 -10.04 42.05
C GLY A 491 -6.41 -9.29 41.94
N ASN A 492 -5.92 -8.83 43.08
CA ASN A 492 -4.59 -8.24 43.24
C ASN A 492 -3.88 -8.95 44.42
N PRO A 493 -2.77 -9.66 44.20
CA PRO A 493 -2.05 -9.81 42.93
C PRO A 493 -2.72 -10.82 41.98
N ARG A 494 -2.45 -10.69 40.68
CA ARG A 494 -2.83 -11.69 39.66
C ARG A 494 -1.80 -12.80 39.61
N GLU A 495 -2.25 -14.03 39.42
CA GLU A 495 -1.35 -15.16 39.23
C GLU A 495 -0.83 -15.18 37.80
N VAL A 496 0.47 -15.40 37.64
CA VAL A 496 1.15 -15.40 36.35
C VAL A 496 1.90 -16.70 36.18
N GLN A 497 1.72 -17.34 35.03
CA GLN A 497 2.47 -18.50 34.61
C GLN A 497 3.08 -18.23 33.23
N ALA A 498 4.36 -18.58 33.05
CA ALA A 498 5.01 -18.49 31.75
C ALA A 498 6.07 -19.59 31.60
N CYS A 499 6.26 -20.08 30.39
CA CYS A 499 7.40 -20.93 30.04
C CYS A 499 8.59 -20.05 29.65
N ILE A 500 9.77 -20.33 30.20
CA ILE A 500 11.04 -19.76 29.75
C ILE A 500 11.84 -20.85 29.07
N TYR A 501 12.24 -20.62 27.84
CA TYR A 501 12.94 -21.59 27.02
C TYR A 501 14.25 -21.03 26.48
N ASN A 502 15.35 -21.74 26.70
CA ASN A 502 16.64 -21.42 26.12
C ASN A 502 16.77 -22.07 24.75
N ALA A 503 16.53 -21.31 23.67
CA ALA A 503 16.70 -21.80 22.30
C ALA A 503 18.15 -21.72 21.79
N SER A 504 19.11 -21.32 22.62
CA SER A 504 20.53 -21.25 22.24
C SER A 504 21.24 -22.58 22.46
N LYS A 505 22.41 -22.73 21.81
CA LYS A 505 23.29 -23.91 21.95
C LYS A 505 24.14 -23.89 23.23
N GLU A 506 24.07 -22.80 23.99
CA GLU A 506 24.88 -22.58 25.19
C GLU A 506 23.98 -22.52 26.43
N PRO A 507 24.45 -23.01 27.58
CA PRO A 507 23.74 -22.83 28.84
C PRO A 507 23.64 -21.35 29.18
N ARG A 508 22.53 -20.96 29.83
CA ARG A 508 22.28 -19.57 30.26
C ARG A 508 22.14 -19.51 31.77
N GLU A 509 23.06 -18.80 32.40
CA GLU A 509 23.08 -18.54 33.83
C GLU A 509 22.49 -17.15 34.15
N ASN A 510 22.10 -16.96 35.41
CA ASN A 510 21.56 -15.69 35.91
C ASN A 510 20.41 -15.14 35.05
N VAL A 511 19.52 -16.03 34.59
CA VAL A 511 18.38 -15.62 33.77
C VAL A 511 17.36 -14.89 34.65
N GLY A 512 16.81 -13.81 34.13
CA GLY A 512 15.67 -13.13 34.70
C GLY A 512 14.55 -13.00 33.68
N VAL A 513 13.33 -12.80 34.17
CA VAL A 513 12.16 -12.45 33.36
C VAL A 513 11.64 -11.11 33.81
N LYS A 514 11.47 -10.20 32.85
CA LYS A 514 10.78 -8.94 33.06
C LYS A 514 9.37 -9.07 32.53
N LEU A 515 8.40 -8.85 33.42
CA LEU A 515 6.97 -8.88 33.14
C LEU A 515 6.41 -7.46 33.29
N ARG A 516 5.61 -7.02 32.32
CA ARG A 516 4.94 -5.72 32.31
C ARG A 516 3.44 -5.86 32.15
N ALA A 517 2.68 -5.08 32.91
CA ALA A 517 1.27 -4.81 32.65
C ALA A 517 1.14 -3.46 31.96
N LEU A 518 0.35 -3.42 30.89
CA LEU A 518 0.16 -2.26 30.04
C LEU A 518 -1.29 -1.81 30.11
N SER A 519 -1.52 -0.51 30.21
CA SER A 519 -2.84 0.14 30.25
C SER A 519 -3.68 0.03 28.97
N GLY A 520 -3.12 -0.56 27.90
CA GLY A 520 -3.77 -0.63 26.60
C GLY A 520 -3.27 -1.78 25.73
N ALA A 521 -3.92 -1.96 24.58
CA ALA A 521 -3.52 -2.92 23.56
C ALA A 521 -2.37 -2.36 22.71
N VAL A 522 -1.60 -3.26 22.12
CA VAL A 522 -0.63 -2.93 21.06
C VAL A 522 -1.31 -3.21 19.74
N HIS A 523 -1.15 -2.31 18.76
CA HIS A 523 -1.76 -2.39 17.43
C HIS A 523 -0.67 -2.68 16.38
N PRO A 524 -0.44 -3.93 15.99
CA PRO A 524 0.63 -4.29 15.06
C PRO A 524 0.52 -3.61 13.69
N GLU A 525 -0.71 -3.32 13.25
CA GLU A 525 -1.06 -2.63 12.02
C GLU A 525 -0.66 -1.14 11.99
N SER A 526 -0.34 -0.58 13.16
CA SER A 526 0.05 0.82 13.34
C SER A 526 1.37 0.94 14.11
N PRO A 527 2.52 0.59 13.48
CA PRO A 527 3.82 0.54 14.16
C PRO A 527 4.33 1.89 14.68
N VAL A 528 3.75 2.99 14.22
CA VAL A 528 4.05 4.38 14.64
C VAL A 528 3.04 4.93 15.66
N ALA A 529 2.10 4.11 16.14
CA ALA A 529 1.17 4.52 17.17
C ALA A 529 1.91 4.72 18.51
N ALA A 530 1.37 5.62 19.35
CA ALA A 530 1.92 5.82 20.69
C ALA A 530 1.90 4.49 21.48
N PRO A 531 2.99 4.12 22.16
CA PRO A 531 3.03 2.90 22.94
C PRO A 531 2.08 2.99 24.14
N PRO A 532 1.46 1.87 24.56
CA PRO A 532 0.66 1.86 25.79
C PRO A 532 1.54 2.16 27.01
N LEU A 533 0.97 2.82 28.02
CA LEU A 533 1.68 3.14 29.25
C LEU A 533 1.90 1.88 30.08
N ILE A 534 3.05 1.82 30.76
CA ILE A 534 3.40 0.73 31.68
C ILE A 534 2.78 1.07 33.02
N ASP A 535 1.83 0.24 33.46
CA ASP A 535 1.17 0.42 34.77
C ASP A 535 2.03 -0.17 35.88
N THR A 536 2.58 -1.36 35.65
CA THR A 536 3.49 -1.99 36.61
C THR A 536 4.48 -2.89 35.90
N GLU A 537 5.68 -3.00 36.44
CA GLU A 537 6.71 -3.91 35.96
C GLU A 537 7.36 -4.66 37.10
N ARG A 538 7.71 -5.92 36.85
CA ARG A 538 8.38 -6.77 37.84
C ARG A 538 9.42 -7.65 37.16
N VAL A 539 10.57 -7.76 37.82
CA VAL A 539 11.65 -8.67 37.41
C VAL A 539 11.66 -9.85 38.36
N TYR A 540 11.72 -11.05 37.79
CA TYR A 540 11.81 -12.31 38.51
C TYR A 540 13.11 -13.02 38.13
N GLY A 541 13.80 -13.59 39.12
CA GLY A 541 14.97 -14.43 38.86
C GLY A 541 14.56 -15.86 38.54
N VAL A 542 15.37 -16.53 37.71
CA VAL A 542 15.32 -17.97 37.52
C VAL A 542 16.40 -18.60 38.38
N ASP A 543 16.00 -19.37 39.39
CA ASP A 543 16.92 -19.92 40.40
C ASP A 543 17.93 -20.94 39.85
N LYS A 544 17.76 -21.38 38.60
CA LYS A 544 18.59 -22.41 37.97
C LYS A 544 19.15 -21.91 36.64
N SER A 545 20.37 -22.33 36.35
CA SER A 545 20.92 -22.27 34.99
C SER A 545 20.02 -23.06 34.04
N LEU A 546 19.78 -22.51 32.85
CA LEU A 546 18.99 -23.14 31.80
C LEU A 546 19.92 -23.79 30.78
N PRO A 547 19.99 -25.13 30.72
CA PRO A 547 20.73 -25.84 29.67
C PRO A 547 20.26 -25.46 28.26
N PRO A 548 21.08 -25.71 27.23
CA PRO A 548 20.68 -25.56 25.83
C PRO A 548 19.40 -26.32 25.51
N GLU A 549 18.50 -25.72 24.73
CA GLU A 549 17.27 -26.33 24.23
C GLU A 549 16.34 -26.90 25.33
N THR A 550 16.40 -26.31 26.53
CA THR A 550 15.52 -26.66 27.64
C THR A 550 14.72 -25.46 28.12
N GLY A 551 13.57 -25.73 28.72
CA GLY A 551 12.75 -24.70 29.32
C GLY A 551 12.11 -25.13 30.63
N VAL A 552 11.75 -24.13 31.43
CA VAL A 552 11.10 -24.29 32.73
C VAL A 552 9.86 -23.43 32.80
N VAL A 553 8.79 -23.98 33.38
CA VAL A 553 7.60 -23.20 33.70
C VAL A 553 7.85 -22.41 34.98
N LEU A 554 7.63 -21.11 34.95
CA LEU A 554 7.63 -20.26 36.13
C LEU A 554 6.22 -19.86 36.52
N ARG A 555 5.99 -19.75 37.83
CA ARG A 555 4.74 -19.28 38.43
C ARG A 555 4.98 -18.26 39.50
N GLY A 556 4.19 -17.18 39.49
CA GLY A 556 4.27 -16.10 40.47
C GLY A 556 3.07 -15.20 40.49
N SER A 557 3.26 -14.01 41.05
CA SER A 557 2.19 -13.06 41.32
C SER A 557 2.59 -11.64 40.91
N MET A 558 1.77 -11.00 40.08
CA MET A 558 1.96 -9.62 39.66
C MET A 558 0.96 -8.72 40.37
N PRO A 559 1.41 -7.76 41.19
CA PRO A 559 0.51 -6.76 41.72
C PRO A 559 -0.01 -5.89 40.57
N VAL A 560 -1.27 -5.50 40.64
CA VAL A 560 -1.91 -4.64 39.63
C VAL A 560 -2.52 -3.45 40.37
N GLU A 561 -2.18 -2.22 39.95
CA GLU A 561 -2.66 -1.00 40.62
C GLU A 561 -4.19 -0.89 40.56
N ASP A 562 -4.76 -1.10 39.38
CA ASP A 562 -6.21 -1.04 39.15
C ASP A 562 -6.71 -2.31 38.45
N PRO A 563 -7.27 -3.29 39.17
CA PRO A 563 -7.73 -4.53 38.59
C PRO A 563 -8.93 -4.36 37.66
N SER A 564 -9.59 -3.19 37.67
CA SER A 564 -10.77 -2.89 36.85
C SER A 564 -10.42 -2.41 35.43
N LYS A 565 -9.19 -1.99 35.18
CA LYS A 565 -8.74 -1.57 33.85
C LYS A 565 -8.41 -2.78 32.97
N PRO A 566 -8.72 -2.72 31.65
CA PRO A 566 -8.22 -3.70 30.71
C PRO A 566 -6.69 -3.60 30.64
N LEU A 567 -6.02 -4.71 30.90
CA LEU A 567 -4.56 -4.78 30.93
C LEU A 567 -4.07 -5.81 29.92
N SER A 568 -3.06 -5.42 29.15
CA SER A 568 -2.27 -6.36 28.35
C SER A 568 -1.01 -6.71 29.12
N PHE A 569 -0.52 -7.95 28.97
CA PHE A 569 0.70 -8.38 29.63
C PHE A 569 1.75 -8.77 28.58
N GLU A 570 2.97 -8.29 28.75
CA GLU A 570 4.13 -8.72 27.96
C GLU A 570 5.25 -9.18 28.89
N ALA A 571 6.00 -10.19 28.45
CA ALA A 571 7.14 -10.72 29.18
C ALA A 571 8.28 -11.04 28.23
N TRP A 572 9.52 -10.85 28.70
CA TRP A 572 10.72 -11.31 28.01
C TRP A 572 11.79 -11.73 29.02
N ALA A 573 12.72 -12.56 28.56
CA ALA A 573 13.79 -13.11 29.38
C ALA A 573 15.14 -12.63 28.86
N ASP A 574 16.02 -12.26 29.78
CA ASP A 574 17.41 -11.91 29.49
C ASP A 574 18.26 -12.23 30.72
N ARG A 575 19.55 -11.87 30.72
CA ARG A 575 20.32 -11.88 31.96
C ARG A 575 19.73 -10.89 32.96
N ILE A 576 19.63 -11.32 34.21
CA ILE A 576 18.95 -10.58 35.29
C ILE A 576 19.58 -9.20 35.55
N ASP A 577 20.89 -9.04 35.30
CA ASP A 577 21.60 -7.78 35.43
C ASP A 577 21.25 -6.77 34.34
N LEU A 578 20.83 -7.23 33.15
CA LEU A 578 20.40 -6.38 32.04
C LEU A 578 18.92 -5.95 32.16
N LEU A 579 18.17 -6.54 33.09
CA LEU A 579 16.74 -6.26 33.28
C LEU A 579 16.46 -5.25 34.40
N ARG A 580 17.46 -4.99 35.26
CA ARG A 580 17.35 -4.13 36.45
C ARG A 580 17.55 -2.65 36.15
#